data_AF-A0A7I4Z3E0-F1
#
_entry.id   AF-A0A7I4Z3E0-F1
#
_cell.length_a   1.000
_cell.length_b   1.000
_cell.length_c   1.000
_cell.angle_alpha   90.00
_cell.angle_beta   90.00
_cell.angle_gamma   90.00
#
_symmetry.space_group_name_H-M   'P 1'
#
loop_
_entity.id
_entity.type
_entity.pdbx_description
1 polymer ?
#
loop_
_entity_poly.entity_id
_entity_poly.type
_entity_poly.pdbx_seq_one_letter_code
_entity_poly.pdbx_strand_id
1 'polypeptide(L)'
;MVEKAETSEVTRKTIVDMKEAGMRGATIARILKIPARTVSSILARFRERNTVSNAPRTGRPRSTSARQDKRIVRLSKADPTLTSVDIAAEINASEGTNISRRTVARLNAAGLIGRRPAQLRNR
;
A
#
# COMPACT_ATOMS: atom_id res chain seq x y z
N MET A 1 -1.76 9.79 26.67
CA MET A 1 -1.61 9.65 25.20
C MET A 1 -2.94 10.04 24.57
N VAL A 2 -2.99 11.01 23.64
CA VAL A 2 -4.25 11.37 22.96
C VAL A 2 -4.43 10.41 21.78
N GLU A 3 -5.49 9.62 21.79
CA GLU A 3 -5.83 8.77 20.64
C GLU A 3 -6.15 9.67 19.44
N LYS A 4 -5.31 9.59 18.40
CA LYS A 4 -5.50 10.35 17.16
C LYS A 4 -6.52 9.60 16.29
N ALA A 5 -7.80 9.89 16.51
CA ALA A 5 -8.88 9.39 15.66
C ALA A 5 -9.08 10.27 14.42
N GLU A 6 -9.45 9.65 13.29
CA GLU A 6 -9.85 10.38 12.09
C GLU A 6 -11.20 11.09 12.33
N THR A 7 -11.37 12.29 11.77
CA THR A 7 -12.66 13.00 11.84
C THR A 7 -13.73 12.21 11.08
N SER A 8 -14.92 12.04 11.66
CA SER A 8 -16.00 11.30 11.00
C SER A 8 -16.39 11.99 9.68
N GLU A 9 -16.84 11.20 8.71
CA GLU A 9 -17.24 11.71 7.40
C GLU A 9 -18.43 12.67 7.49
N VAL A 10 -19.35 12.43 8.42
CA VAL A 10 -20.48 13.32 8.72
C VAL A 10 -19.97 14.70 9.12
N THR A 11 -19.02 14.80 10.06
CA THR A 11 -18.43 16.10 10.43
C THR A 11 -17.74 16.79 9.26
N ARG A 12 -17.02 16.05 8.41
CA ARG A 12 -16.37 16.62 7.22
C ARG A 12 -17.39 17.19 6.23
N LYS A 13 -18.50 16.49 6.02
CA LYS A 13 -19.61 16.95 5.18
C LYS A 13 -20.23 18.24 5.75
N THR A 14 -20.54 18.27 7.04
CA THR A 14 -21.09 19.49 7.67
C THR A 14 -20.18 20.71 7.54
N ILE A 15 -18.85 20.52 7.57
CA ILE A 15 -17.87 21.60 7.35
C ILE A 15 -17.96 22.14 5.93
N VAL A 16 -18.10 21.26 4.93
CA VAL A 16 -18.25 21.64 3.53
C VAL A 16 -19.58 22.37 3.32
N ASP A 17 -20.68 21.80 3.82
CA ASP A 17 -22.03 22.40 3.69
C ASP A 17 -22.08 23.82 4.31
N MET A 18 -21.53 23.98 5.53
CA MET A 18 -21.42 25.31 6.17
C MET A 18 -20.54 26.27 5.39
N LYS A 19 -19.50 25.76 4.71
CA LYS A 19 -18.61 26.59 3.89
C LYS A 19 -19.29 27.05 2.61
N GLU A 20 -20.06 26.19 1.97
CA GLU A 20 -20.88 26.49 0.79
C GLU A 20 -22.00 27.48 1.12
N ALA A 21 -22.56 27.40 2.33
CA ALA A 21 -23.48 28.42 2.87
C ALA A 21 -22.82 29.79 3.19
N GLY A 22 -21.54 29.98 2.81
CA GLY A 22 -20.84 31.26 2.92
C GLY A 22 -20.14 31.52 4.26
N MET A 23 -20.15 30.57 5.21
CA MET A 23 -19.52 30.79 6.50
C MET A 23 -17.98 30.89 6.40
N ARG A 24 -17.39 31.67 7.31
CA ARG A 24 -15.92 31.75 7.46
C ARG A 24 -15.41 30.51 8.20
N GLY A 25 -14.26 29.97 7.80
CA GLY A 25 -13.69 28.76 8.41
C GLY A 25 -13.43 28.89 9.92
N ALA A 26 -13.07 30.09 10.40
CA ALA A 26 -12.92 30.36 11.82
C ALA A 26 -14.24 30.28 12.60
N THR A 27 -15.35 30.67 11.97
CA THR A 27 -16.69 30.55 12.55
C THR A 27 -17.11 29.09 12.63
N ILE A 28 -16.88 28.32 11.56
CA ILE A 28 -17.15 26.88 11.49
C ILE A 28 -16.38 26.13 12.60
N ALA A 29 -15.09 26.45 12.77
CA ALA A 29 -14.25 25.88 13.82
C ALA A 29 -14.81 26.12 15.22
N ARG A 30 -15.32 27.34 15.49
CA ARG A 30 -15.91 27.70 16.79
C ARG A 30 -17.23 26.98 17.04
N ILE A 31 -18.11 26.90 16.03
CA ILE A 31 -19.41 26.22 16.12
C ILE A 31 -19.22 24.73 16.38
N LEU A 32 -18.36 24.07 15.59
CA LEU A 32 -18.14 22.63 15.67
C LEU A 32 -17.14 22.23 16.77
N LYS A 33 -16.52 23.20 17.46
CA LYS A 33 -15.45 22.99 18.45
C LYS A 33 -14.29 22.15 17.90
N ILE A 34 -13.96 22.34 16.63
CA ILE A 34 -12.87 21.65 15.93
C ILE A 34 -11.71 22.65 15.74
N PRO A 35 -10.44 22.24 15.87
CA PRO A 35 -9.31 23.13 15.60
C PRO A 35 -9.38 23.74 14.20
N ALA A 36 -9.13 25.05 14.08
CA ALA A 36 -9.20 25.77 12.80
C ALA A 36 -8.28 25.17 11.72
N ARG A 37 -7.13 24.59 12.12
CA ARG A 37 -6.22 23.86 11.23
C ARG A 37 -6.88 22.65 10.57
N THR A 38 -7.69 21.91 11.33
CA THR A 38 -8.41 20.73 10.84
C THR A 38 -9.48 21.15 9.83
N VAL A 39 -10.26 22.19 10.14
CA VAL A 39 -11.26 22.77 9.23
C VAL A 39 -10.60 23.23 7.92
N SER A 40 -9.49 23.98 8.03
CA SER A 40 -8.73 24.44 6.85
C SER A 40 -8.21 23.28 6.00
N SER A 41 -7.65 22.24 6.64
CA SER A 41 -7.16 21.05 5.92
C SER A 41 -8.28 20.29 5.21
N ILE A 42 -9.46 20.16 5.82
CA ILE A 42 -10.61 19.49 5.21
C ILE A 42 -11.07 20.26 3.98
N LEU A 43 -11.24 21.59 4.09
CA LEU A 43 -11.67 22.44 2.98
C LEU A 43 -10.65 22.46 1.83
N ALA A 44 -9.34 22.47 2.14
CA ALA A 44 -8.30 22.37 1.13
C ALA A 44 -8.38 21.05 0.35
N ARG A 45 -8.50 19.91 1.05
CA ARG A 45 -8.64 18.60 0.40
C ARG A 45 -9.92 18.49 -0.44
N PHE A 46 -11.02 19.07 0.05
CA PHE A 46 -12.27 19.09 -0.70
C PHE A 46 -12.13 19.88 -2.01
N ARG A 47 -11.46 21.04 -2.00
CA ARG A 47 -11.17 21.81 -3.22
C ARG A 47 -10.30 21.06 -4.22
N GLU A 48 -9.35 20.26 -3.74
CA GLU A 48 -8.43 19.49 -4.59
C GLU A 48 -9.10 18.24 -5.20
N ARG A 49 -9.93 17.55 -4.42
CA ARG A 49 -10.42 16.19 -4.76
C ARG A 49 -11.93 16.12 -5.00
N ASN A 50 -12.67 17.17 -4.70
CA ASN A 50 -14.14 17.24 -4.72
C ASN A 50 -14.82 16.07 -3.97
N THR A 51 -14.18 15.57 -2.92
CA THR A 51 -14.72 14.51 -2.06
C THR A 51 -14.43 14.78 -0.60
N VAL A 52 -15.40 14.41 0.25
CA VAL A 52 -15.26 14.42 1.71
C VAL A 52 -14.68 13.11 2.24
N SER A 53 -14.71 12.04 1.46
CA SER A 53 -14.24 10.71 1.86
C SER A 53 -12.71 10.68 1.97
N ASN A 54 -12.20 9.87 2.89
CA ASN A 54 -10.75 9.68 2.99
C ASN A 54 -10.29 8.83 1.80
N ALA A 55 -9.18 9.22 1.19
CA ALA A 55 -8.53 8.36 0.21
C ALA A 55 -8.06 7.07 0.89
N PRO A 56 -8.16 5.91 0.22
CA PRO A 56 -7.60 4.69 0.73
C PRO A 56 -6.10 4.88 0.98
N ARG A 57 -5.59 4.28 2.05
CA ARG A 57 -4.14 4.24 2.30
C ARG A 57 -3.49 3.42 1.20
N THR A 58 -2.51 3.99 0.52
CA THR A 58 -1.75 3.31 -0.54
C THR A 58 -0.86 2.17 -0.02
N GLY A 59 -0.64 2.11 1.30
CA GLY A 59 0.23 1.13 1.94
C GLY A 59 1.71 1.36 1.59
N ARG A 60 2.56 0.43 2.02
CA ARG A 60 3.99 0.46 1.68
C ARG A 60 4.18 -0.09 0.26
N PRO A 61 4.92 0.59 -0.62
CA PRO A 61 5.27 0.06 -1.94
C PRO A 61 5.92 -1.32 -1.83
N ARG A 62 5.63 -2.21 -2.79
CA ARG A 62 6.28 -3.52 -2.87
C ARG A 62 7.76 -3.35 -3.17
N SER A 63 8.58 -4.23 -2.59
CA SER A 63 10.01 -4.33 -2.93
C SER A 63 10.26 -4.87 -4.35
N THR A 64 9.26 -5.49 -4.96
CA THR A 64 9.35 -6.06 -6.32
C THR A 64 8.39 -5.38 -7.27
N SER A 65 8.82 -5.24 -8.52
CA SER A 65 7.97 -4.81 -9.63
C SER A 65 7.15 -5.97 -10.21
N ALA A 66 6.11 -5.66 -10.98
CA ALA A 66 5.33 -6.67 -11.69
C ALA A 66 6.18 -7.49 -12.70
N ARG A 67 7.22 -6.89 -13.28
CA ARG A 67 8.16 -7.57 -14.18
C ARG A 67 9.01 -8.60 -13.42
N GLN A 68 9.52 -8.22 -12.25
CA GLN A 68 10.27 -9.11 -11.37
C GLN A 68 9.43 -10.29 -10.90
N ASP A 69 8.20 -10.03 -10.48
CA ASP A 69 7.28 -11.09 -10.05
C ASP A 69 7.04 -12.10 -11.19
N LYS A 70 6.86 -11.63 -12.43
CA LYS A 70 6.75 -12.52 -13.61
C LYS A 70 8.01 -13.33 -13.87
N ARG A 71 9.21 -12.74 -13.68
CA ARG A 71 10.48 -13.45 -13.83
C ARG A 71 10.66 -14.53 -12.76
N ILE A 72 10.35 -14.23 -11.49
CA ILE A 72 10.35 -15.19 -10.39
C ILE A 72 9.49 -16.41 -10.73
N VAL A 73 8.25 -16.16 -11.17
CA VAL A 73 7.31 -17.24 -11.52
C VAL A 73 7.82 -18.06 -12.70
N ARG A 74 8.45 -17.43 -13.70
CA ARG A 74 9.02 -18.15 -14.84
C ARG A 74 10.19 -19.05 -14.42
N LEU A 75 11.14 -18.54 -13.64
CA LEU A 75 12.29 -19.31 -13.16
C LEU A 75 11.84 -20.51 -12.31
N SER A 76 10.90 -20.30 -11.40
CA SER A 76 10.39 -21.37 -10.54
C SER A 76 9.63 -22.45 -11.32
N LYS A 77 8.98 -22.10 -12.45
CA LYS A 77 8.27 -23.06 -13.30
C LYS A 77 9.19 -23.80 -14.27
N ALA A 78 10.23 -23.14 -14.75
CA ALA A 78 11.22 -23.74 -15.62
C ALA A 78 12.00 -24.84 -14.88
N ASP A 79 12.49 -24.53 -13.69
CA ASP A 79 13.27 -25.46 -12.87
C ASP A 79 12.67 -25.59 -11.46
N PRO A 80 11.79 -26.60 -11.23
CA PRO A 80 11.13 -26.81 -9.94
C PRO A 80 12.07 -27.14 -8.77
N THR A 81 13.35 -27.39 -9.04
CA THR A 81 14.39 -27.67 -8.04
C THR A 81 15.03 -26.41 -7.46
N LEU A 82 14.91 -25.26 -8.15
CA LEU A 82 15.48 -24.00 -7.69
C LEU A 82 14.81 -23.53 -6.40
N THR A 83 15.62 -23.18 -5.41
CA THR A 83 15.11 -22.66 -4.15
C THR A 83 14.81 -21.17 -4.24
N SER A 84 14.04 -20.66 -3.28
CA SER A 84 13.81 -19.22 -3.14
C SER A 84 15.09 -18.39 -2.97
N VAL A 85 16.19 -19.01 -2.49
CA VAL A 85 17.50 -18.36 -2.35
C VAL A 85 18.17 -18.23 -3.72
N ASP A 86 18.16 -19.32 -4.50
CA ASP A 86 18.77 -19.36 -5.84
C ASP A 86 18.08 -18.37 -6.78
N ILE A 87 16.74 -18.34 -6.77
CA ILE A 87 15.95 -17.41 -7.58
C ILE A 87 16.21 -15.96 -7.17
N ALA A 88 16.36 -15.69 -5.86
CA ALA A 88 16.69 -14.35 -5.39
C ALA A 88 18.08 -13.92 -5.87
N ALA A 89 19.09 -14.81 -5.76
CA ALA A 89 20.45 -14.55 -6.22
C ALA A 89 20.48 -14.26 -7.73
N GLU A 90 19.80 -15.08 -8.53
CA GLU A 90 19.70 -14.93 -9.98
C GLU A 90 19.07 -13.59 -10.40
N ILE A 91 18.01 -13.16 -9.70
CA ILE A 91 17.37 -11.87 -10.00
C ILE A 91 18.24 -10.70 -9.55
N ASN A 92 18.80 -10.79 -8.34
CA ASN A 92 19.68 -9.75 -7.81
C ASN A 92 20.91 -9.55 -8.69
N ALA A 93 21.52 -10.65 -9.19
CA ALA A 93 22.64 -10.61 -10.11
C ALA A 93 22.27 -9.97 -11.46
N SER A 94 21.12 -10.34 -12.03
CA SER A 94 20.70 -9.85 -13.35
C SER A 94 20.20 -8.39 -13.36
N GLU A 95 19.58 -7.93 -12.28
CA GLU A 95 18.90 -6.63 -12.22
C GLU A 95 19.52 -5.64 -11.21
N GLY A 96 20.60 -6.02 -10.53
CA GLY A 96 21.25 -5.18 -9.51
C GLY A 96 20.34 -4.85 -8.32
N THR A 97 19.42 -5.75 -7.98
CA THR A 97 18.44 -5.55 -6.91
C THR A 97 18.83 -6.27 -5.62
N ASN A 98 18.16 -5.94 -4.52
CA ASN A 98 18.35 -6.60 -3.23
C ASN A 98 17.04 -7.21 -2.73
N ILE A 99 16.57 -8.22 -3.47
CA ILE A 99 15.38 -9.00 -3.13
C ILE A 99 15.77 -10.09 -2.13
N SER A 100 15.09 -10.12 -0.99
CA SER A 100 15.30 -11.16 0.02
C SER A 100 14.63 -12.48 -0.39
N ARG A 101 15.15 -13.61 0.12
CA ARG A 101 14.49 -14.94 -0.04
C ARG A 101 13.02 -14.95 0.39
N ARG A 102 12.68 -14.19 1.45
CA ARG A 102 11.29 -14.07 1.94
C ARG A 102 10.40 -13.35 0.93
N THR A 103 10.96 -12.36 0.23
CA THR A 103 10.26 -11.62 -0.82
C THR A 103 9.93 -12.51 -2.03
N VAL A 104 10.79 -13.48 -2.34
CA VAL A 104 10.55 -14.51 -3.37
C VAL A 104 9.53 -15.55 -2.87
N ALA A 105 9.73 -16.08 -1.66
CA ALA A 105 8.89 -17.12 -1.08
C ALA A 105 7.44 -16.69 -0.78
N ARG A 106 7.15 -15.39 -0.67
CA ARG A 106 5.78 -14.89 -0.41
C ARG A 106 4.83 -15.03 -1.61
N LEU A 107 5.32 -15.40 -2.80
CA LEU A 107 4.52 -15.49 -4.02
C LEU A 107 3.60 -16.73 -4.05
N ASN A 108 3.03 -17.11 -2.90
CA ASN A 108 1.99 -18.12 -2.77
C ASN A 108 0.76 -17.77 -3.63
N ALA A 109 0.45 -16.47 -3.78
CA ALA A 109 -0.62 -15.98 -4.64
C ALA A 109 -0.41 -16.33 -6.13
N ALA A 110 0.82 -16.61 -6.56
CA ALA A 110 1.14 -17.08 -7.90
C ALA A 110 1.11 -18.62 -8.02
N GLY A 111 0.62 -19.33 -7.00
CA GLY A 111 0.58 -20.79 -6.94
C GLY A 111 1.95 -21.45 -6.71
N LEU A 112 2.97 -20.66 -6.34
CA LEU A 112 4.28 -21.19 -5.97
C LEU A 112 4.22 -21.71 -4.53
N ILE A 113 4.32 -23.03 -4.37
CA ILE A 113 4.36 -23.70 -3.07
C ILE A 113 5.81 -24.13 -2.83
N GLY A 114 6.28 -24.05 -1.59
CA GLY A 114 7.58 -24.62 -1.22
C GLY A 114 7.61 -26.12 -1.54
N ARG A 115 8.45 -26.53 -2.49
CA ARG A 115 8.67 -27.94 -2.84
C ARG A 115 9.97 -28.42 -2.21
N ARG A 116 10.00 -29.70 -1.81
CA ARG A 116 11.27 -30.38 -1.52
C ARG A 116 11.92 -30.75 -2.86
N PRO A 117 13.25 -30.64 -3.00
CA PRO A 117 13.93 -31.08 -4.21
C PRO A 117 13.61 -32.55 -4.46
N ALA A 118 13.32 -32.90 -5.72
CA ALA A 118 13.24 -34.28 -6.11
C ALA A 118 14.61 -34.91 -5.86
N GLN A 119 14.68 -35.98 -5.07
CA GLN A 119 15.94 -36.68 -4.88
C GLN A 119 16.38 -37.22 -6.24
N LEU A 120 17.59 -36.85 -6.67
CA LEU A 120 18.22 -37.43 -7.85
C LEU A 120 18.33 -38.94 -7.59
N ARG A 121 17.46 -39.71 -8.25
CA ARG A 121 17.55 -41.16 -8.23
C ARG A 121 18.73 -41.53 -9.11
N ASN A 122 19.88 -41.74 -8.50
CA ASN A 122 21.06 -42.28 -9.16
C ASN A 122 20.64 -43.59 -9.87
N ARG A 123 20.77 -43.61 -11.19
CA ARG A 123 20.63 -44.82 -12.03
C ARG A 123 22.00 -45.43 -12.25
#